data_AF-L7E4X8-F1
#
_entry.id   AF-L7E4X8-F1
#
_cell.length_a   1.000
_cell.length_b   1.000
_cell.length_c   1.000
_cell.angle_alpha   90.00
_cell.angle_beta   90.00
_cell.angle_gamma   90.00
#
_symmetry.space_group_name_H-M   'P 1'
#
loop_
_entity.id
_entity.type
_entity.pdbx_description
1 polymer ?
#
loop_
_entity_poly.entity_id
_entity_poly.type
_entity_poly.pdbx_seq_one_letter_code
_entity_poly.pdbx_strand_id
1 'polypeptide(L)'
;MIVEDYLSSLNIQTLYPSIDNLSSWQQLVNKIGIAWYLFPDIYEAASKNEELLEKVNLTVAECEELNLQYSAKREQVFSRFIASVLLEERRAGNIPAWEGIRIVRERI
;
A
#
# COMPACT_ATOMS: atom_id res chain seq x y z
N MET A 1 11.75 -5.80 8.23
CA MET A 1 12.12 -4.77 9.21
C MET A 1 11.74 -3.37 8.76
N ILE A 2 12.32 -2.78 7.69
CA ILE A 2 12.00 -1.39 7.26
C ILE A 2 10.51 -1.20 6.89
N VAL A 3 9.90 -2.16 6.19
CA VAL A 3 8.48 -2.08 5.77
C VAL A 3 7.52 -2.21 6.96
N GLU A 4 7.84 -3.03 7.95
CA GLU A 4 6.98 -3.22 9.14
C GLU A 4 6.99 -2.01 10.06
N ASP A 5 8.15 -1.37 10.25
CA ASP A 5 8.27 -0.14 11.03
C ASP A 5 7.53 1.03 10.34
N TYR A 6 7.58 1.12 9.01
CA TYR A 6 6.89 2.17 8.27
C TYR A 6 5.36 1.96 8.23
N LEU A 7 4.89 0.71 8.07
CA LEU A 7 3.47 0.35 8.19
C LEU A 7 2.88 0.68 9.56
N SER A 8 3.67 0.49 10.62
CA SER A 8 3.30 0.85 11.98
C SER A 8 3.17 2.37 12.17
N SER A 9 3.98 3.16 11.44
CA SER A 9 3.94 4.62 11.48
C SER A 9 2.77 5.26 10.70
N LEU A 10 2.21 4.54 9.72
CA LEU A 10 1.11 5.02 8.87
C LEU A 10 -0.27 4.98 9.54
N ASN A 11 -0.36 4.55 10.80
CA ASN A 11 -1.63 4.52 11.55
C ASN A 11 -2.76 3.77 10.80
N ILE A 12 -2.39 2.79 9.97
CA ILE A 12 -3.35 1.98 9.20
C ILE A 12 -4.25 1.18 10.14
N GLN A 13 -3.72 0.77 11.30
CA GLN A 13 -4.47 0.12 12.38
C GLN A 13 -5.57 1.03 12.98
N THR A 14 -5.35 2.34 13.09
CA THR A 14 -6.40 3.29 13.51
C THR A 14 -7.46 3.52 12.44
N LEU A 15 -7.12 3.36 11.17
CA LEU A 15 -8.07 3.52 10.06
C LEU A 15 -8.94 2.28 9.84
N TYR A 16 -8.40 1.08 10.10
CA TYR A 16 -9.11 -0.20 9.91
C TYR A 16 -8.72 -1.22 10.99
N PRO A 17 -9.36 -1.16 12.18
CA PRO A 17 -9.08 -2.07 13.31
C PRO A 17 -9.48 -3.54 13.07
N SER A 18 -10.16 -3.84 11.96
CA SER A 18 -10.62 -5.17 11.56
C SER A 18 -9.58 -6.01 10.80
N ILE A 19 -8.40 -5.46 10.51
CA ILE A 19 -7.33 -6.13 9.74
C ILE A 19 -6.87 -7.45 10.42
N ASP A 20 -7.01 -7.58 11.74
CA ASP A 20 -6.60 -8.78 12.48
C ASP A 20 -7.53 -10.00 12.27
N ASN A 21 -8.75 -9.79 11.74
CA ASN A 21 -9.69 -10.86 11.42
C ASN A 21 -9.62 -11.34 9.96
N LEU A 22 -8.63 -10.87 9.20
CA LEU A 22 -8.43 -11.26 7.81
C LEU A 22 -7.72 -12.62 7.72
N SER A 23 -8.13 -13.45 6.76
CA SER A 23 -7.41 -14.68 6.41
C SER A 23 -5.95 -14.38 6.06
N SER A 24 -5.08 -15.37 6.22
CA SER A 24 -3.64 -15.23 5.93
C SER A 24 -3.34 -14.71 4.52
N TRP A 25 -4.19 -15.07 3.54
CA TRP A 25 -4.04 -14.58 2.17
C TRP A 25 -4.43 -13.09 2.05
N GLN A 26 -5.48 -12.66 2.74
CA GLN A 26 -5.90 -11.25 2.73
C GLN A 26 -4.89 -10.34 3.42
N GLN A 27 -4.31 -10.77 4.54
CA GLN A 27 -3.22 -10.04 5.19
C GLN A 27 -2.02 -9.87 4.25
N LEU A 28 -1.69 -10.90 3.46
CA LEU A 28 -0.61 -10.85 2.49
C LEU A 28 -0.93 -9.94 1.29
N VAL A 29 -2.14 -10.00 0.72
CA VAL A 29 -2.57 -9.07 -0.34
C VAL A 29 -2.50 -7.61 0.16
N ASN A 30 -2.94 -7.37 1.39
CA ASN A 30 -2.90 -6.04 1.98
C ASN A 30 -1.47 -5.54 2.19
N LYS A 31 -0.58 -6.38 2.74
CA LYS A 31 0.84 -6.05 2.88
C LYS A 31 1.50 -5.76 1.53
N ILE A 32 1.19 -6.55 0.51
CA ILE A 32 1.70 -6.33 -0.86
C ILE A 32 1.18 -5.01 -1.42
N GLY A 33 -0.12 -4.73 -1.30
CA GLY A 33 -0.74 -3.50 -1.80
C GLY A 33 -0.14 -2.26 -1.15
N ILE A 34 0.05 -2.27 0.16
CA ILE A 34 0.66 -1.13 0.88
C ILE A 34 2.15 -1.01 0.53
N ALA A 35 2.91 -2.10 0.48
CA ALA A 35 4.31 -2.05 0.05
C ALA A 35 4.44 -1.46 -1.37
N TRP A 36 3.56 -1.85 -2.29
CA TRP A 36 3.50 -1.29 -3.64
C TRP A 36 3.19 0.20 -3.67
N TYR A 37 2.28 0.67 -2.81
CA TYR A 37 1.96 2.09 -2.68
C TYR A 37 3.17 2.90 -2.22
N LEU A 38 4.00 2.34 -1.34
CA LEU A 38 5.16 3.01 -0.73
C LEU A 38 6.42 2.97 -1.58
N PHE A 39 6.52 2.06 -2.55
CA PHE A 39 7.73 1.91 -3.37
C PHE A 39 8.22 3.20 -4.03
N PRO A 40 7.38 4.08 -4.60
CA PRO A 40 7.88 5.32 -5.16
C PRO A 40 8.60 6.20 -4.13
N ASP A 41 8.02 6.37 -2.93
CA ASP A 41 8.63 7.18 -1.87
C ASP A 41 9.94 6.56 -1.38
N ILE A 42 10.00 5.21 -1.32
CA ILE A 42 11.22 4.47 -0.99
C ILE A 42 12.31 4.74 -2.03
N TYR A 43 12.00 4.65 -3.32
CA TYR A 43 12.97 4.89 -4.38
C TYR A 43 13.36 6.36 -4.50
N GLU A 44 12.46 7.29 -4.19
CA GLU A 44 12.79 8.72 -4.10
C GLU A 44 13.73 9.03 -2.92
N ALA A 45 13.52 8.38 -1.77
CA ALA A 45 14.41 8.53 -0.62
C ALA A 45 15.76 7.87 -0.88
N ALA A 46 15.76 6.70 -1.54
CA ALA A 46 16.97 5.97 -1.90
C ALA A 46 17.83 6.74 -2.91
N SER A 47 17.24 7.38 -3.92
CA SER A 47 17.99 8.16 -4.91
C SER A 47 18.76 9.34 -4.32
N LYS A 48 18.37 9.80 -3.13
CA LYS A 48 19.00 10.91 -2.38
C LYS A 48 20.02 10.42 -1.33
N ASN A 49 20.24 9.11 -1.21
CA ASN A 49 21.10 8.53 -0.18
C ASN A 49 22.14 7.56 -0.78
N GLU A 50 23.36 8.07 -1.02
CA GLU A 50 24.48 7.30 -1.58
C GLU A 50 24.83 6.04 -0.78
N GLU A 51 24.80 6.09 0.56
CA GLU A 51 25.13 4.95 1.41
C GLU A 51 24.12 3.80 1.26
N LEU A 52 22.84 4.13 1.06
CA LEU A 52 21.81 3.13 0.77
C LEU A 52 21.99 2.54 -0.61
N LEU A 53 22.25 3.38 -1.62
CA LEU A 53 22.48 2.95 -3.00
C LEU A 53 23.64 1.95 -3.13
N GLU A 54 24.74 2.19 -2.43
CA GLU A 54 25.87 1.25 -2.35
C GLU A 54 25.47 -0.09 -1.72
N LYS A 55 24.69 -0.07 -0.63
CA LYS A 55 24.24 -1.29 0.06
C LYS A 55 23.32 -2.17 -0.76
N VAL A 56 22.46 -1.56 -1.59
CA VAL A 56 21.50 -2.30 -2.43
C VAL A 56 21.96 -2.46 -3.88
N ASN A 57 23.16 -1.95 -4.21
CA ASN A 57 23.73 -1.97 -5.55
C ASN A 57 22.77 -1.41 -6.62
N LEU A 58 22.17 -0.26 -6.31
CA LEU A 58 21.31 0.50 -7.23
C LEU A 58 21.97 1.83 -7.56
N THR A 59 21.75 2.31 -8.77
CA THR A 59 22.13 3.65 -9.19
C THR A 59 20.98 4.65 -8.97
N VAL A 60 21.31 5.94 -8.94
CA VAL A 60 20.32 7.03 -8.91
C VAL A 60 19.32 6.91 -10.05
N ALA A 61 19.82 6.67 -11.28
CA ALA A 61 18.99 6.53 -12.47
C ALA A 61 18.01 5.34 -12.40
N GLU A 62 18.45 4.21 -11.84
CA GLU A 62 17.57 3.05 -11.62
C GLU A 62 16.49 3.35 -10.57
N CYS A 63 16.84 4.09 -9.51
CA CYS A 63 15.85 4.51 -8.51
C CYS A 63 14.83 5.50 -9.08
N GLU A 64 15.25 6.45 -9.92
CA GLU A 64 14.34 7.37 -10.62
C GLU A 64 13.38 6.63 -11.56
N GLU A 65 13.89 5.68 -12.35
CA GLU A 65 13.07 4.84 -13.24
C GLU A 65 12.07 3.99 -12.44
N LEU A 66 12.51 3.36 -11.34
CA LEU A 66 11.64 2.58 -10.48
C LEU A 66 10.57 3.48 -9.82
N ASN A 67 10.95 4.66 -9.33
CA ASN A 67 9.99 5.63 -8.81
C ASN A 67 8.91 5.94 -9.86
N LEU A 68 9.30 6.27 -11.10
CA LEU A 68 8.35 6.58 -12.18
C LEU A 68 7.41 5.41 -12.47
N GLN A 69 7.96 4.19 -12.58
CA GLN A 69 7.16 3.00 -12.85
C GLN A 69 6.14 2.69 -11.77
N TYR A 70 6.55 2.78 -10.50
CA TYR A 70 5.65 2.54 -9.37
C TYR A 70 4.66 3.70 -9.20
N SER A 71 5.07 4.95 -9.38
CA SER A 71 4.22 6.14 -9.32
C SER A 71 3.10 6.07 -10.35
N ALA A 72 3.40 5.67 -11.59
CA ALA A 72 2.43 5.54 -12.67
C ALA A 72 1.31 4.52 -12.36
N LYS A 73 1.57 3.55 -11.48
CA LYS A 73 0.63 2.49 -11.11
C LYS A 73 0.05 2.64 -9.70
N ARG A 74 0.57 3.61 -8.91
CA ARG A 74 0.25 3.82 -7.50
C ARG A 74 -1.27 3.90 -7.27
N GLU A 75 -1.95 4.74 -8.03
CA GLU A 75 -3.40 4.93 -7.92
C GLU A 75 -4.18 3.67 -8.27
N GLN A 76 -3.83 2.99 -9.37
CA GLN A 76 -4.51 1.75 -9.77
C GLN A 76 -4.35 0.62 -8.75
N VAL A 77 -3.15 0.49 -8.16
CA VAL A 77 -2.90 -0.52 -7.12
C VAL A 77 -3.65 -0.15 -5.84
N PHE A 78 -3.63 1.13 -5.46
CA PHE A 78 -4.36 1.62 -4.28
C PHE A 78 -5.86 1.39 -4.41
N SER A 79 -6.48 1.74 -5.53
CA SER A 79 -7.91 1.54 -5.76
C SER A 79 -8.31 0.06 -5.72
N ARG A 80 -7.48 -0.84 -6.26
CA ARG A 80 -7.71 -2.30 -6.16
C ARG A 80 -7.58 -2.81 -4.72
N PHE A 81 -6.60 -2.30 -3.99
CA PHE A 81 -6.43 -2.62 -2.56
C PHE A 81 -7.65 -2.16 -1.76
N ILE A 82 -8.08 -0.90 -1.90
CA ILE A 82 -9.26 -0.35 -1.23
C ILE A 82 -10.52 -1.14 -1.58
N ALA A 83 -10.72 -1.48 -2.86
CA ALA A 83 -11.84 -2.32 -3.28
C ALA A 83 -11.84 -3.69 -2.60
N SER A 84 -10.66 -4.32 -2.46
CA SER A 84 -10.52 -5.59 -1.76
C SER A 84 -10.87 -5.46 -0.27
N VAL A 85 -10.39 -4.42 0.41
CA VAL A 85 -10.71 -4.17 1.83
C VAL A 85 -12.21 -3.94 2.02
N LEU A 86 -12.83 -3.11 1.19
CA LEU A 86 -14.27 -2.81 1.28
C LEU A 86 -15.16 -4.04 1.03
N LEU A 87 -14.75 -4.92 0.11
CA LEU A 87 -15.47 -6.17 -0.14
C LEU A 87 -15.48 -7.07 1.11
N GLU A 88 -14.36 -7.11 1.83
CA GLU A 88 -14.22 -7.95 3.03
C GLU A 88 -14.96 -7.36 4.22
N GLU A 89 -14.86 -6.04 4.45
CA GLU A 89 -15.66 -5.37 5.48
C GLU A 89 -17.16 -5.59 5.28
N ARG A 90 -17.61 -5.65 4.01
CA ARG A 90 -18.98 -6.02 3.67
C ARG A 90 -19.27 -7.50 3.99
N ARG A 91 -18.37 -8.43 3.65
CA ARG A 91 -18.54 -9.87 3.95
C ARG A 91 -18.60 -10.14 5.45
N ALA A 92 -17.83 -9.39 6.24
CA ALA A 92 -17.84 -9.42 7.70
C ALA A 92 -19.10 -8.77 8.32
N GLY A 93 -19.92 -8.08 7.52
CA GLY A 93 -21.12 -7.37 8.00
C GLY A 93 -20.83 -6.02 8.66
N ASN A 94 -19.59 -5.53 8.59
CA ASN A 94 -19.17 -4.26 9.19
C ASN A 94 -19.61 -3.05 8.35
N ILE A 95 -19.81 -3.23 7.05
CA ILE A 95 -20.21 -2.16 6.12
C ILE A 95 -21.51 -2.53 5.40
N PRO A 96 -22.56 -1.69 5.45
CA PRO A 96 -23.75 -1.84 4.62
C PRO A 96 -23.42 -1.78 3.13
N ALA A 97 -24.13 -2.56 2.31
CA ALA A 97 -23.89 -2.64 0.86
C ALA A 97 -23.83 -1.29 0.14
N TRP A 98 -24.67 -0.33 0.55
CA TRP A 98 -24.74 1.00 -0.04
C TRP A 98 -23.52 1.87 0.29
N GLU A 99 -22.89 1.66 1.45
CA GLU A 99 -21.74 2.44 1.91
C GLU A 99 -20.47 2.02 1.18
N GLY A 100 -20.29 0.72 0.93
CA GLY A 100 -19.20 0.23 0.06
C GLY A 100 -19.30 0.73 -1.38
N ILE A 101 -20.52 0.78 -1.94
CA ILE A 101 -20.78 1.33 -3.29
C ILE A 101 -20.48 2.83 -3.33
N ARG A 102 -20.87 3.57 -2.29
CA ARG A 102 -20.62 5.02 -2.18
C ARG A 102 -19.12 5.32 -2.16
N ILE A 103 -18.35 4.60 -1.34
CA ILE A 103 -16.89 4.80 -1.21
C ILE A 103 -16.19 4.53 -2.55
N VAL A 104 -16.54 3.44 -3.24
CA VAL A 104 -15.96 3.13 -4.56
C VAL A 104 -16.34 4.22 -5.58
N ARG A 105 -17.58 4.68 -5.60
CA ARG A 105 -18.04 5.68 -6.58
C ARG A 105 -17.48 7.09 -6.33
N GLU A 106 -17.27 7.48 -5.08
CA GLU A 106 -16.87 8.84 -4.71
C GLU A 106 -15.35 9.03 -4.60
N ARG A 107 -14.58 7.94 -4.52
CA ARG A 107 -13.13 8.00 -4.22
C ARG A 107 -12.24 7.16 -5.16
N ILE A 108 -12.79 6.41 -6.10
CA ILE A 108 -12.06 5.66 -7.15
C ILE A 108 -12.57 6.12 -8.51
#